data_AF-A0A354FEL0-F1
#
_entry.id   AF-A0A354FEL0-F1
#
_cell.length_a   1.000
_cell.length_b   1.000
_cell.length_c   1.000
_cell.angle_alpha   90.00
_cell.angle_beta   90.00
_cell.angle_gamma   90.00
#
_symmetry.space_group_name_H-M   'P 1'
#
loop_
_entity.id
_entity.type
_entity.pdbx_description
1 polymer ?
#
loop_
_entity_poly.entity_id
_entity_poly.type
_entity_poly.pdbx_seq_one_letter_code
_entity_poly.pdbx_strand_id
1 'polypeptide(L)' 'MGLDLRGFKIAVIGGDQRDIYLMQELVKMGASVSAIGFSPCHELNQVQLVDRLEIAIHNVQVLILPMGGTDTE' A
#
# COMPACT_ATOMS: atom_id res chain seq x y z
N MET A 1 -17.70 17.67 -3.53
CA MET A 1 -16.74 17.03 -4.45
C MET A 1 -15.92 16.08 -3.61
N GLY A 2 -16.11 14.76 -3.76
CA GLY A 2 -15.37 13.77 -2.99
C GLY A 2 -13.92 13.73 -3.46
N LEU A 3 -12.98 13.58 -2.53
CA LEU A 3 -11.59 13.27 -2.85
C LEU A 3 -11.56 11.93 -3.58
N ASP A 4 -10.81 11.87 -4.68
CA ASP A 4 -10.73 10.73 -5.60
C ASP A 4 -9.27 10.51 -5.94
N LEU A 5 -8.81 9.27 -5.83
CA LEU A 5 -7.42 8.86 -6.01
C LEU A 5 -7.19 8.13 -7.34
N ARG A 6 -8.17 8.17 -8.27
CA ARG A 6 -7.99 7.65 -9.63
C ARG A 6 -6.71 8.20 -10.28
N GLY A 7 -5.86 7.28 -10.73
CA GLY A 7 -4.58 7.58 -11.39
C GLY A 7 -3.38 7.74 -10.46
N PHE A 8 -3.57 7.76 -9.14
CA PHE A 8 -2.47 7.69 -8.19
C PHE A 8 -1.98 6.25 -8.03
N LYS A 9 -0.66 6.06 -8.06
CA LYS A 9 -0.01 4.82 -7.67
C LYS A 9 0.62 5.00 -6.30
N ILE A 10 0.26 4.11 -5.38
CA ILE A 10 0.61 4.19 -3.97
C ILE A 10 1.33 2.90 -3.59
N ALA A 11 2.44 3.03 -2.88
CA ALA A 11 3.15 1.91 -2.27
C ALA A 11 2.91 1.89 -0.76
N VAL A 12 2.58 0.72 -0.20
CA VAL A 12 2.48 0.49 1.26
C VAL A 12 3.55 -0.52 1.68
N ILE A 13 4.47 -0.11 2.57
CA ILE A 13 5.63 -0.92 2.94
C ILE A 13 5.50 -1.35 4.40
N GLY A 14 5.30 -2.65 4.63
CA GLY A 14 5.07 -3.19 5.97
C GLY A 14 3.75 -2.72 6.57
N GLY A 15 3.51 -3.10 7.82
CA GLY A 15 2.27 -2.79 8.54
C GLY A 15 1.65 -4.02 9.21
N ASP A 16 0.45 -3.84 9.72
CA ASP A 16 -0.36 -4.89 10.34
C ASP A 16 -1.76 -5.00 9.69
N GLN A 17 -2.68 -5.69 10.36
CA GLN A 17 -4.04 -5.88 9.86
C GLN A 17 -4.81 -4.57 9.62
N ARG A 18 -4.46 -3.48 10.32
CA ARG A 18 -5.09 -2.16 10.12
C ARG A 18 -4.69 -1.55 8.78
N ASP A 19 -3.48 -1.83 8.31
CA ASP A 19 -2.99 -1.33 7.01
C ASP A 19 -3.64 -2.06 5.84
N ILE A 20 -4.12 -3.30 6.05
CA ILE A 20 -4.99 -3.99 5.09
C ILE A 20 -6.26 -3.19 4.85
N TYR A 21 -6.91 -2.69 5.91
CA TYR A 21 -8.09 -1.84 5.79
C TYR A 21 -7.80 -0.53 5.05
N LEU A 22 -6.67 0.13 5.37
CA LEU A 22 -6.22 1.32 4.66
C LEU A 22 -6.09 1.06 3.15
N MET A 23 -5.41 -0.02 2.76
CA MET A 23 -5.22 -0.37 1.34
C MET A 23 -6.56 -0.61 0.63
N GLN A 24 -7.53 -1.22 1.29
CA GLN A 24 -8.88 -1.39 0.73
C GLN A 24 -9.56 -0.06 0.46
N GLU A 25 -9.48 0.90 1.38
CA GLU A 25 -10.07 2.22 1.18
C GLU A 25 -9.36 2.99 0.06
N LEU A 26 -8.03 2.91 -0.05
CA LEU A 26 -7.27 3.51 -1.16
C LEU A 26 -7.71 2.95 -2.52
N VAL A 27 -7.89 1.62 -2.60
CA VAL A 27 -8.41 0.96 -3.81
C VAL A 27 -9.84 1.41 -4.12
N LYS A 28 -10.73 1.49 -3.10
CA LYS A 28 -12.11 1.99 -3.27
C LYS A 28 -12.16 3.42 -3.78
N MET A 29 -11.18 4.24 -3.41
CA MET A 29 -11.01 5.61 -3.93
C MET A 29 -10.37 5.67 -5.32
N GLY A 30 -10.04 4.52 -5.93
CA GLY A 30 -9.53 4.43 -7.31
C GLY A 30 -8.00 4.44 -7.45
N ALA A 31 -7.25 4.38 -6.34
CA ALA A 31 -5.79 4.27 -6.40
C ALA A 31 -5.35 2.89 -6.91
N SER A 32 -4.20 2.85 -7.59
CA SER A 32 -3.46 1.60 -7.79
C SER A 32 -2.51 1.40 -6.62
N VAL A 33 -2.65 0.30 -5.89
CA VAL A 33 -1.88 0.04 -4.67
C VAL A 33 -0.93 -1.14 -4.89
N SER A 34 0.34 -0.95 -4.57
CA SER A 34 1.33 -2.02 -4.43
C SER A 34 1.76 -2.13 -2.98
N ALA A 35 2.07 -3.34 -2.52
CA ALA A 35 2.45 -3.55 -1.13
C ALA A 35 3.45 -4.70 -0.96
N ILE A 36 4.26 -4.58 0.10
CA ILE A 36 5.26 -5.56 0.51
C ILE A 36 5.19 -5.78 2.02
N GLY A 37 5.48 -7.00 2.48
CA GLY A 37 5.46 -7.35 3.90
C GLY A 37 4.10 -7.86 4.40
N PHE A 38 3.17 -8.17 3.50
CA PHE A 38 1.85 -8.72 3.83
C PHE A 38 1.71 -10.16 3.32
N SER A 39 1.00 -10.99 4.08
CA SER A 39 0.58 -12.31 3.61
C SER A 39 -0.64 -12.18 2.69
N PRO A 40 -0.74 -13.00 1.62
CA PRO A 40 -1.92 -13.00 0.76
C PRO A 40 -3.21 -13.29 1.53
N CYS A 41 -4.23 -12.48 1.32
CA CYS A 41 -5.58 -12.68 1.85
C CYS A 41 -6.64 -12.10 0.91
N HIS A 42 -7.90 -12.44 1.12
CA HIS A 42 -9.00 -12.06 0.22
C HIS A 42 -9.14 -10.54 0.08
N GLU A 43 -8.86 -9.82 1.16
CA GLU A 43 -8.91 -8.38 1.28
C GLU A 43 -7.92 -7.66 0.34
N LEU A 44 -6.84 -8.34 -0.03
CA LEU A 44 -5.73 -7.80 -0.82
C LEU A 44 -5.77 -8.24 -2.29
N ASN A 45 -6.85 -8.87 -2.76
CA ASN A 45 -6.96 -9.34 -4.15
C ASN A 45 -6.81 -8.24 -5.21
N GLN A 46 -7.07 -6.97 -4.86
CA GLN A 46 -6.93 -5.80 -5.74
C GLN A 46 -5.64 -5.00 -5.48
N VAL A 47 -4.80 -5.47 -4.54
CA VAL A 47 -3.50 -4.90 -4.22
C VAL A 47 -2.43 -5.72 -4.90
N GLN A 48 -1.45 -5.05 -5.53
CA GLN A 48 -0.30 -5.72 -6.10
C GLN A 48 0.70 -6.07 -4.99
N LEU A 49 0.58 -7.29 -4.44
CA LEU A 49 1.57 -7.82 -3.50
C LEU A 49 2.86 -8.18 -4.24
N VAL A 50 3.98 -7.66 -3.75
CA VAL A 50 5.31 -7.88 -4.30
C VAL A 50 6.29 -8.30 -3.21
N ASP A 51 7.34 -9.01 -3.60
CA ASP A 51 8.36 -9.57 -2.72
C ASP A 51 9.65 -8.75 -2.68
N ARG A 52 9.74 -7.70 -3.52
CA ARG A 52 10.91 -6.83 -3.63
C ARG A 52 10.54 -5.37 -3.49
N LEU A 53 11.27 -4.66 -2.62
CA LEU A 53 11.02 -3.25 -2.32
C LEU A 53 11.14 -2.38 -3.59
N GLU A 54 12.14 -2.66 -4.43
CA GLU A 54 12.36 -1.91 -5.68
C GLU A 54 11.14 -1.96 -6.61
N ILE A 55 10.39 -3.08 -6.60
CA ILE A 55 9.18 -3.23 -7.40
C ILE A 55 8.03 -2.44 -6.77
N ALA A 56 7.89 -2.50 -5.45
CA ALA A 56 6.83 -1.78 -4.72
C ALA A 56 6.93 -0.26 -4.96
N ILE A 57 8.13 0.31 -4.96
CA ILE A 57 8.33 1.76 -5.08
C ILE A 57 8.51 2.23 -6.54
N HIS A 58 8.44 1.32 -7.51
CA HIS A 58 8.69 1.68 -8.91
C HIS A 58 7.55 2.53 -9.48
N ASN A 59 7.88 3.78 -9.87
CA ASN A 59 6.94 4.71 -10.51
C ASN A 59 5.69 4.99 -9.67
N VAL A 60 5.84 5.08 -8.34
CA VAL A 60 4.76 5.47 -7.43
C VAL A 60 4.81 6.96 -7.11
N GLN A 61 3.65 7.57 -6.87
CA GLN A 61 3.53 8.98 -6.50
C GLN A 61 3.47 9.18 -4.98
N VAL A 62 3.08 8.13 -4.24
CA VAL A 62 2.91 8.18 -2.79
C VAL A 62 3.52 6.92 -2.18
N LEU A 63 4.24 7.11 -1.07
CA LEU A 63 4.80 6.04 -0.26
C LEU A 63 4.20 6.14 1.16
N ILE A 64 3.64 5.05 1.66
CA ILE A 64 3.10 4.92 3.01
C ILE A 64 3.95 3.87 3.73
N LEU A 65 4.54 4.27 4.87
CA LEU A 65 5.47 3.44 5.65
C LEU A 65 4.90 3.24 7.06
N PRO A 66 3.88 2.38 7.27
CA PRO A 66 3.30 2.14 8.59
C PRO A 66 4.19 1.18 9.42
N MET A 67 5.50 1.44 9.45
CA MET A 67 6.50 0.63 10.15
C MET A 67 7.01 1.37 11.38
N GLY A 68 7.01 0.70 12.53
CA GLY A 68 7.75 1.15 13.72
C GLY A 68 9.23 0.77 13.64
N GLY A 69 10.06 1.38 14.48
CA GLY A 69 11.50 1.06 14.57
C GLY A 69 12.28 1.37 13.29
N THR A 70 11.88 2.42 12.57
CA THR A 70 12.58 2.93 11.38
C THR A 70 13.64 3.98 11.72
N ASP A 71 13.69 4.39 12.98
CA ASP A 71 14.73 5.20 13.61
C ASP A 71 15.80 4.32 14.28
N THR A 72 16.85 4.98 14.78
CA THR A 72 18.02 4.33 15.38
C THR A 72 17.91 4.13 16.90
N GLU A 73 16.69 3.99 17.45
CA GLU A 73 16.56 3.69 18.89
C GLU A 73 17.34 2.42 19.31
#